data_AF-A0A432HI01-F1
#
_entry.id   AF-A0A432HI01-F1
#
_cell.length_a   1.000
_cell.length_b   1.000
_cell.length_c   1.000
_cell.angle_alpha   90.00
_cell.angle_beta   90.00
_cell.angle_gamma   90.00
#
_symmetry.space_group_name_H-M   'P 1'
#
loop_
_entity.id
_entity.type
_entity.pdbx_description
1 polymer ?
#
loop_
_entity_poly.entity_id
_entity_poly.type
_entity_poly.pdbx_seq_one_letter_code
_entity_poly.pdbx_strand_id
1 'polypeptide(L)'
;MRKFISVVVAISVVLITFPGILNAKEVLDEQFGPGGSKVELVKARVRNKVLTLAVRYIHPWEAKSPEERKKINIPRKVELTHRKIPIKFMVKSVFYIANGKRYYVLKDKNGQWLASPVVGEYIADPEPEKGKVKPLILDENNPVRVLWFKFPAPPEGVDGVEFQIPGVAPFDVELKQ
;
A
#
# COMPACT_ATOMS: atom_id res chain seq x y z
N MET A 1 -71.92 -12.93 28.18
CA MET A 1 -71.21 -14.08 27.55
C MET A 1 -70.24 -13.53 26.51
N ARG A 2 -69.09 -14.21 26.37
CA ARG A 2 -67.76 -13.65 26.07
C ARG A 2 -67.57 -13.16 24.63
N LYS A 3 -66.95 -11.99 24.47
CA LYS A 3 -66.40 -11.44 23.23
C LYS A 3 -65.09 -12.19 22.91
N PHE A 4 -64.98 -12.79 21.73
CA PHE A 4 -63.70 -13.27 21.19
C PHE A 4 -63.13 -12.19 20.28
N ILE A 5 -62.00 -11.63 20.69
CA ILE A 5 -61.18 -10.70 19.92
C ILE A 5 -60.21 -11.56 19.11
N SER A 6 -60.38 -11.60 17.78
CA SER A 6 -59.39 -12.17 16.88
C SER A 6 -58.22 -11.20 16.75
N VAL A 7 -57.10 -11.53 17.39
CA VAL A 7 -55.83 -10.81 17.22
C VAL A 7 -55.18 -11.29 15.93
N VAL A 8 -55.16 -10.43 14.91
CA VAL A 8 -54.37 -10.64 13.69
C VAL A 8 -52.93 -10.22 13.99
N VAL A 9 -52.04 -11.19 14.12
CA VAL A 9 -50.59 -10.95 14.27
C VAL A 9 -50.03 -10.58 12.91
N ALA A 10 -49.79 -9.29 12.69
CA ALA A 10 -49.05 -8.79 11.53
C ALA A 10 -47.55 -9.09 11.71
N ILE A 11 -47.05 -10.14 11.05
CA ILE A 11 -45.62 -10.41 10.94
C ILE A 11 -45.04 -9.36 9.99
N SER A 12 -44.51 -8.28 10.56
CA SER A 12 -43.72 -7.30 9.81
C SER A 12 -42.32 -7.88 9.58
N VAL A 13 -42.06 -8.37 8.37
CA VAL A 13 -40.71 -8.72 7.92
C VAL A 13 -39.94 -7.42 7.80
N VAL A 14 -39.10 -7.12 8.79
CA VAL A 14 -38.11 -6.05 8.71
C VAL A 14 -37.03 -6.54 7.75
N LEU A 15 -37.13 -6.16 6.48
CA LEU A 15 -36.00 -6.20 5.56
C LEU A 15 -34.95 -5.20 6.08
N ILE A 16 -33.97 -5.70 6.84
CA ILE A 16 -32.74 -4.97 7.10
C ILE A 16 -31.96 -4.98 5.78
N THR A 17 -32.26 -4.04 4.89
CA THR A 17 -31.36 -3.70 3.79
C THR A 17 -30.14 -3.07 4.43
N PHE A 18 -29.05 -3.83 4.62
CA PHE A 18 -27.74 -3.30 4.96
C PHE A 18 -27.29 -2.38 3.81
N PRO A 19 -27.32 -1.05 3.95
CA PRO A 19 -26.74 -0.18 2.94
C PRO A 19 -25.25 -0.08 3.26
N GLY A 20 -24.42 -0.50 2.32
CA GLY A 20 -23.04 -0.02 2.28
C GLY A 20 -22.01 -0.98 2.87
N ILE A 21 -21.56 -1.88 2.02
CA ILE A 21 -20.15 -2.00 1.64
C ILE A 21 -19.18 -2.04 2.82
N LEU A 22 -18.81 -3.27 3.19
CA LEU A 22 -17.52 -3.59 3.80
C LEU A 22 -16.44 -2.65 3.23
N ASN A 23 -15.90 -1.79 4.08
CA ASN A 23 -14.82 -0.86 3.76
C ASN A 23 -13.68 -1.59 3.02
N ALA A 24 -13.71 -1.54 1.68
CA ALA A 24 -12.56 -1.86 0.86
C ALA A 24 -11.51 -0.80 1.20
N LYS A 25 -10.49 -1.21 1.96
CA LYS A 25 -9.32 -0.42 2.33
C LYS A 25 -8.86 0.44 1.14
N GLU A 26 -9.19 1.74 1.19
CA GLU A 26 -9.10 2.70 0.08
C GLU A 26 -7.68 2.71 -0.51
N VAL A 27 -7.53 2.16 -1.72
CA VAL A 27 -6.36 2.38 -2.57
C VAL A 27 -6.52 3.77 -3.14
N LEU A 28 -5.55 4.64 -2.90
CA LEU A 28 -5.59 6.04 -3.38
C LEU A 28 -5.18 6.11 -4.85
N ASP A 29 -4.18 5.34 -5.23
CA ASP A 29 -3.66 5.25 -6.59
C ASP A 29 -2.85 3.95 -6.76
N GLU A 30 -2.59 3.54 -7.99
CA GLU A 30 -1.91 2.30 -8.35
C GLU A 30 -0.96 2.49 -9.54
N GLN A 31 0.22 1.89 -9.42
CA GLN A 31 1.22 1.85 -10.47
C GLN A 31 1.83 0.45 -10.60
N PHE A 32 2.58 0.23 -11.66
CA PHE A 32 3.41 -0.97 -11.84
C PHE A 32 4.85 -0.71 -11.41
N GLY A 33 5.43 -1.68 -10.72
CA GLY A 33 6.79 -1.67 -10.21
C GLY A 33 7.68 -2.76 -10.81
N PRO A 34 8.89 -2.94 -10.25
CA PRO A 34 9.86 -3.91 -10.73
C PRO A 34 9.29 -5.34 -10.78
N GLY A 35 9.70 -6.12 -11.78
CA GLY A 35 9.28 -7.51 -11.92
C GLY A 35 7.78 -7.71 -12.21
N GLY A 36 7.08 -6.66 -12.66
CA GLY A 36 5.63 -6.68 -12.87
C GLY A 36 4.81 -6.62 -11.58
N SER A 37 5.46 -6.28 -10.45
CA SER A 37 4.75 -6.07 -9.20
C SER A 37 3.75 -4.91 -9.33
N LYS A 38 2.65 -5.01 -8.59
CA LYS A 38 1.67 -3.94 -8.46
C LYS A 38 2.01 -3.12 -7.22
N VAL A 39 2.00 -1.80 -7.33
CA VAL A 39 2.37 -0.88 -6.26
C VAL A 39 1.19 0.05 -6.01
N GLU A 40 0.56 -0.10 -4.85
CA GLU A 40 -0.60 0.70 -4.50
C GLU A 40 -0.23 1.75 -3.46
N LEU A 41 -0.61 3.00 -3.69
CA LEU A 41 -0.59 4.06 -2.69
C LEU A 41 -1.76 3.84 -1.74
N VAL A 42 -1.44 3.57 -0.47
CA VAL A 42 -2.45 3.23 0.55
C VAL A 42 -2.67 4.33 1.57
N LYS A 43 -1.80 5.34 1.56
CA LYS A 43 -1.86 6.44 2.49
C LYS A 43 -1.14 7.66 1.94
N ALA A 44 -1.83 8.78 1.98
CA ALA A 44 -1.26 10.10 1.92
C ALA A 44 -1.90 10.94 3.03
N ARG A 45 -1.09 11.47 3.94
CA ARG A 45 -1.61 12.25 5.08
C ARG A 45 -0.61 13.30 5.54
N VAL A 46 -1.06 14.54 5.61
CA VAL A 46 -0.33 15.63 6.27
C VAL A 46 -0.78 15.71 7.74
N ARG A 47 0.18 15.74 8.67
CA ARG A 47 -0.08 15.98 10.11
C ARG A 47 1.16 16.58 10.74
N ASN A 48 0.98 17.59 11.61
CA ASN A 48 2.08 18.22 12.36
C ASN A 48 3.25 18.65 11.46
N LYS A 49 2.95 19.28 10.32
CA LYS A 49 3.94 19.71 9.30
C LYS A 49 4.77 18.58 8.68
N VAL A 50 4.26 17.34 8.72
CA VAL A 50 4.88 16.17 8.11
C VAL A 50 3.90 15.50 7.17
N LEU A 51 4.33 15.25 5.93
CA LEU A 51 3.62 14.38 5.00
C LEU A 51 4.07 12.94 5.21
N THR A 52 3.12 12.03 5.42
CA THR A 52 3.36 10.59 5.47
C THR A 52 2.75 9.93 4.24
N LEU A 53 3.58 9.24 3.48
CA LEU A 53 3.17 8.42 2.34
C LEU A 53 3.44 6.94 2.65
N ALA A 54 2.52 6.06 2.31
CA ALA A 54 2.74 4.62 2.40
C ALA A 54 2.26 3.90 1.15
N VAL A 55 3.04 2.94 0.69
CA VAL A 55 2.75 2.11 -0.46
C VAL A 55 2.81 0.64 -0.09
N ARG A 56 2.06 -0.19 -0.81
CA ARG A 56 2.21 -1.65 -0.76
C ARG A 56 2.63 -2.17 -2.12
N TYR A 57 3.73 -2.92 -2.13
CA TYR A 57 4.14 -3.75 -3.26
C TYR A 57 3.43 -5.09 -3.15
N ILE A 58 2.85 -5.56 -4.25
CA ILE A 58 2.05 -6.77 -4.34
C ILE A 58 2.62 -7.64 -5.45
N HIS A 59 2.89 -8.91 -5.14
CA HIS A 59 3.43 -9.86 -6.10
C HIS A 59 2.40 -10.07 -7.23
N PRO A 60 2.84 -10.16 -8.51
CA PRO A 60 1.92 -10.31 -9.64
C PRO A 60 0.96 -11.50 -9.51
N TRP A 61 1.38 -12.56 -8.81
CA TRP A 61 0.55 -13.74 -8.55
C TRP A 61 -0.62 -13.49 -7.60
N GLU A 62 -0.43 -12.58 -6.63
CA GLU A 62 -1.42 -12.27 -5.59
C GLU A 62 -2.53 -11.35 -6.12
N ALA A 63 -2.23 -10.56 -7.15
CA ALA A 63 -3.19 -9.67 -7.80
C ALA A 63 -4.32 -10.40 -8.57
N LYS A 64 -4.25 -11.73 -8.73
CA LYS A 64 -5.28 -12.54 -9.40
C LYS A 64 -6.38 -12.98 -8.41
N SER A 65 -7.64 -12.98 -8.87
CA SER A 65 -8.78 -13.34 -8.01
C SER A 65 -8.68 -14.80 -7.52
N PRO A 66 -9.22 -15.15 -6.34
CA PRO A 66 -9.21 -16.54 -5.85
C PRO A 66 -9.81 -17.56 -6.83
N GLU A 67 -10.75 -17.11 -7.67
CA GLU A 67 -11.42 -17.92 -8.69
C GLU A 67 -10.53 -18.12 -9.92
N GLU A 68 -9.78 -17.09 -10.32
CA GLU A 68 -8.73 -17.21 -11.35
C GLU A 68 -7.61 -18.14 -10.89
N ARG A 69 -7.22 -18.07 -9.61
CA ARG A 69 -6.23 -19.00 -9.02
C ARG A 69 -6.67 -20.46 -9.14
N LYS A 70 -7.96 -20.77 -8.95
CA LYS A 70 -8.52 -22.13 -9.06
C LYS A 70 -8.59 -22.66 -10.49
N LYS A 71 -8.72 -21.76 -11.49
CA LYS A 71 -8.81 -22.14 -12.92
C LYS A 71 -7.47 -22.45 -13.57
N ILE A 72 -6.36 -22.03 -12.96
CA ILE A 72 -5.03 -22.36 -13.46
C ILE A 72 -4.73 -23.81 -13.04
N ASN A 73 -5.09 -24.77 -13.89
CA ASN A 73 -4.65 -26.15 -13.77
C ASN A 73 -3.17 -26.25 -14.18
N ILE A 74 -2.28 -25.79 -13.30
CA ILE A 74 -0.84 -25.85 -13.54
C ILE A 74 -0.41 -27.31 -13.33
N PRO A 75 0.14 -28.00 -14.33
CA PRO A 75 0.90 -29.21 -14.05
C PRO A 75 1.99 -28.79 -13.07
N ARG A 76 2.13 -29.49 -11.95
CA ARG A 76 3.03 -29.21 -10.80
C ARG A 76 4.52 -28.96 -11.16
N LYS A 77 4.87 -28.98 -12.44
CA LYS A 77 6.19 -28.93 -13.05
C LYS A 77 6.26 -28.07 -14.34
N VAL A 78 5.38 -27.08 -14.51
CA VAL A 78 5.56 -26.01 -15.51
C VAL A 78 5.78 -24.72 -14.75
N GLU A 79 7.01 -24.56 -14.28
CA GLU A 79 7.82 -23.32 -14.25
C GLU A 79 7.08 -21.97 -14.32
N LEU A 80 6.04 -21.77 -13.52
CA LEU A 80 5.62 -20.45 -13.09
C LEU A 80 6.74 -19.96 -12.19
N THR A 81 7.67 -19.26 -12.82
CA THR A 81 8.84 -18.63 -12.23
C THR A 81 8.49 -18.12 -10.84
N HIS A 82 9.02 -18.81 -9.82
CA HIS A 82 9.09 -18.40 -8.41
C HIS A 82 10.06 -17.21 -8.30
N ARG A 83 9.85 -16.20 -9.14
CA ARG A 83 10.80 -15.12 -9.35
C ARG A 83 10.68 -14.24 -8.13
N LYS A 84 11.56 -14.45 -7.17
CA LYS A 84 11.84 -13.50 -6.11
C LYS A 84 12.06 -12.15 -6.77
N ILE A 85 11.17 -11.19 -6.50
CA ILE A 85 11.32 -9.82 -6.99
C ILE A 85 12.06 -9.05 -5.89
N PRO A 86 13.35 -8.73 -6.08
CA PRO A 86 14.08 -7.95 -5.10
C PRO A 86 13.67 -6.47 -5.20
N ILE A 87 13.24 -5.91 -4.07
CA ILE A 87 12.98 -4.48 -3.92
C ILE A 87 14.12 -3.91 -3.06
N LYS A 88 14.97 -3.10 -3.69
CA LYS A 88 16.08 -2.41 -3.01
C LYS A 88 16.38 -1.11 -3.73
N PHE A 89 16.37 -0.02 -2.98
CA PHE A 89 16.76 1.30 -3.45
C PHE A 89 17.18 2.17 -2.28
N MET A 90 17.89 3.26 -2.56
CA MET A 90 18.32 4.19 -1.53
C MET A 90 17.15 5.06 -1.07
N VAL A 91 17.05 5.33 0.24
CA VAL A 91 16.00 6.20 0.79
C VAL A 91 16.08 7.61 0.18
N LYS A 92 17.29 8.13 -0.07
CA LYS A 92 17.51 9.45 -0.69
C LYS A 92 16.98 9.58 -2.12
N SER A 93 16.69 8.46 -2.79
CA SER A 93 16.16 8.45 -4.16
C SER A 93 14.63 8.49 -4.18
N VAL A 94 13.99 8.52 -3.00
CA VAL A 94 12.56 8.71 -2.83
C VAL A 94 12.29 10.18 -2.48
N PHE A 95 11.41 10.83 -3.22
CA PHE A 95 11.06 12.23 -3.02
C PHE A 95 9.64 12.50 -3.53
N TYR A 96 9.07 13.64 -3.16
CA TYR A 96 7.93 14.20 -3.88
C TYR A 96 8.30 15.52 -4.54
N ILE A 97 7.55 15.91 -5.56
CA ILE A 97 7.63 17.21 -6.22
C ILE A 97 6.40 18.04 -5.85
N ALA A 98 6.63 19.26 -5.37
CA ALA A 98 5.60 20.29 -5.20
C ALA A 98 6.13 21.62 -5.75
N ASN A 99 5.34 22.31 -6.56
CA ASN A 99 5.73 23.58 -7.19
C ASN A 99 7.12 23.51 -7.88
N GLY A 100 7.39 22.42 -8.58
CA GLY A 100 8.66 22.18 -9.29
C GLY A 100 9.88 21.91 -8.38
N LYS A 101 9.71 21.82 -7.06
CA LYS A 101 10.80 21.53 -6.11
C LYS A 101 10.72 20.11 -5.57
N ARG A 102 11.88 19.47 -5.39
CA ARG A 102 11.99 18.13 -4.79
C ARG A 102 12.10 18.21 -3.27
N TYR A 103 11.33 17.37 -2.60
CA TYR A 103 11.33 17.23 -1.15
C TYR A 103 11.66 15.78 -0.77
N TYR A 104 12.72 15.61 -0.01
CA TYR A 104 13.27 14.30 0.33
C TYR A 104 12.75 13.80 1.68
N VAL A 105 12.91 12.49 1.91
CA VAL A 105 12.57 11.84 3.18
C VAL A 105 13.30 12.53 4.35
N LEU A 106 12.61 12.70 5.46
CA LEU A 106 13.17 13.31 6.67
C LEU A 106 14.15 12.36 7.37
N LYS A 107 15.08 12.94 8.13
CA LYS A 107 15.86 12.24 9.14
C LYS A 107 15.45 12.68 10.55
N ASP A 108 15.61 11.81 11.52
CA ASP A 108 15.44 12.14 12.92
C ASP A 108 16.66 12.90 13.48
N LYS A 109 16.62 13.26 14.77
CA LYS A 109 17.72 13.97 15.45
C LYS A 109 19.04 13.19 15.50
N ASN A 110 19.00 11.87 15.30
CA ASN A 110 20.17 11.00 15.30
C ASN A 110 20.68 10.72 13.87
N GLY A 111 20.07 11.35 12.85
CA GLY A 111 20.42 11.13 11.44
C GLY A 111 19.82 9.86 10.83
N GLN A 112 18.90 9.18 11.52
CA GLN A 112 18.19 8.00 11.01
C GLN A 112 17.03 8.42 10.10
N TRP A 113 16.84 7.71 8.99
CA TRP A 113 15.73 7.98 8.08
C TRP A 113 14.37 7.75 8.74
N LEU A 114 13.44 8.68 8.55
CA LEU A 114 12.04 8.51 8.91
C LEU A 114 11.29 7.77 7.80
N ALA A 115 11.65 6.51 7.60
CA ALA A 115 11.03 5.58 6.67
C ALA A 115 11.13 4.15 7.20
N SER A 116 10.45 3.20 6.55
CA SER A 116 10.57 1.78 6.88
C SER A 116 10.20 0.87 5.70
N PRO A 117 10.80 -0.33 5.61
CA PRO A 117 11.95 -0.78 6.40
C PRO A 117 13.25 -0.14 5.89
N VAL A 118 14.17 0.20 6.80
CA VAL A 118 15.45 0.87 6.46
C VAL A 118 16.62 0.09 7.06
N VAL A 119 17.63 -0.20 6.25
CA VAL A 119 18.92 -0.74 6.68
C VAL A 119 20.03 0.14 6.11
N GLY A 120 20.70 0.90 6.98
CA GLY A 120 21.64 1.94 6.59
C GLY A 120 20.95 3.02 5.76
N GLU A 121 21.30 3.12 4.48
CA GLU A 121 20.77 4.11 3.54
C GLU A 121 19.73 3.53 2.57
N TYR A 122 19.31 2.27 2.76
CA TYR A 122 18.49 1.53 1.81
C TYR A 122 17.14 1.11 2.40
N ILE A 123 16.13 1.07 1.55
CA ILE A 123 14.94 0.26 1.79
C ILE A 123 15.30 -1.21 1.55
N ALA A 124 15.26 -2.00 2.62
CA ALA A 124 15.85 -3.34 2.68
C ALA A 124 15.38 -4.13 3.91
N ASP A 125 15.53 -5.46 3.87
CA ASP A 125 15.40 -6.34 5.04
C ASP A 125 16.72 -6.36 5.84
N PRO A 126 16.67 -6.42 7.19
CA PRO A 126 17.87 -6.61 7.99
C PRO A 126 18.47 -8.00 7.71
N GLU A 127 19.78 -8.04 7.48
CA GLU A 127 20.51 -9.32 7.42
C GLU A 127 20.97 -9.70 8.85
N PRO A 128 20.99 -11.00 9.21
CA PRO A 128 21.58 -11.45 10.48
C PRO A 128 23.06 -11.09 10.64
N GLU A 129 23.79 -10.92 9.54
CA GLU A 129 25.19 -10.50 9.56
C GLU A 129 25.31 -8.97 9.47
N LYS A 130 25.97 -8.37 10.47
CA LYS A 130 26.21 -6.91 10.52
C LYS A 130 26.86 -6.40 9.23
N GLY A 131 26.25 -5.40 8.61
CA GLY A 131 26.82 -4.65 7.47
C GLY A 131 26.36 -5.12 6.08
N LYS A 132 25.61 -6.21 5.97
CA LYS A 132 25.00 -6.64 4.69
C LYS A 132 23.59 -6.06 4.55
N VAL A 133 23.27 -5.58 3.35
CA VAL A 133 21.95 -5.02 3.00
C VAL A 133 21.21 -5.99 2.08
N LYS A 134 20.23 -6.69 2.63
CA LYS A 134 19.39 -7.65 1.90
C LYS A 134 18.21 -6.94 1.22
N PRO A 135 17.95 -7.16 -0.08
CA PRO A 135 16.74 -6.63 -0.70
C PRO A 135 15.49 -7.17 0.00
N LEU A 136 14.43 -6.37 0.06
CA LEU A 136 13.10 -6.89 0.40
C LEU A 136 12.69 -7.86 -0.70
N ILE A 137 12.36 -9.09 -0.34
CA ILE A 137 11.92 -10.08 -1.32
C ILE A 137 10.39 -10.13 -1.35
N LEU A 138 9.84 -9.93 -2.54
CA LEU A 138 8.45 -10.18 -2.85
C LEU A 138 8.37 -11.56 -3.54
N ASP A 139 7.72 -12.52 -2.88
CA ASP A 139 7.56 -13.90 -3.33
C ASP A 139 6.25 -14.51 -2.80
N GLU A 140 6.02 -15.81 -3.02
CA GLU A 140 4.82 -16.51 -2.58
C GLU A 140 4.62 -16.56 -1.05
N ASN A 141 5.71 -16.59 -0.28
CA ASN A 141 5.65 -16.54 1.19
C ASN A 141 5.49 -15.11 1.71
N ASN A 142 5.84 -14.15 0.86
CA ASN A 142 5.93 -12.73 1.15
C ASN A 142 5.27 -11.91 0.02
N PRO A 143 3.98 -12.14 -0.30
CA PRO A 143 3.39 -11.62 -1.52
C PRO A 143 3.05 -10.13 -1.41
N VAL A 144 3.16 -9.55 -0.22
CA VAL A 144 2.91 -8.14 0.05
C VAL A 144 4.03 -7.56 0.90
N ARG A 145 4.51 -6.37 0.52
CA ARG A 145 5.48 -5.57 1.28
C ARG A 145 4.97 -4.15 1.42
N VAL A 146 4.89 -3.66 2.66
CA VAL A 146 4.45 -2.28 2.95
C VAL A 146 5.67 -1.42 3.26
N LEU A 147 5.75 -0.28 2.59
CA LEU A 147 6.79 0.72 2.77
C LEU A 147 6.13 2.03 3.18
N TRP A 148 6.77 2.79 4.07
CA TRP A 148 6.31 4.13 4.42
C TRP A 148 7.47 5.12 4.53
N PHE A 149 7.15 6.39 4.27
CA PHE A 149 8.10 7.48 4.21
C PHE A 149 7.47 8.73 4.84
N LYS A 150 8.29 9.50 5.57
CA LYS A 150 7.90 10.81 6.09
C LYS A 150 8.73 11.91 5.44
N PHE A 151 8.06 12.96 5.02
CA PHE A 151 8.64 14.12 4.33
C PHE A 151 8.27 15.41 5.05
N PRO A 152 8.96 16.54 4.77
CA PRO A 152 8.41 17.85 5.09
C PRO A 152 7.00 18.00 4.52
N ALA A 153 6.10 18.68 5.23
CA ALA A 153 4.82 19.04 4.63
C ALA A 153 5.02 19.85 3.34
N PRO A 154 4.18 19.63 2.32
CA PRO A 154 4.13 20.48 1.14
C PRO A 154 3.92 21.95 1.51
N PRO A 155 4.35 22.88 0.65
CA PRO A 155 4.05 24.30 0.83
C PRO A 155 2.54 24.55 1.01
N GLU A 156 2.20 25.62 1.74
CA GLU A 156 0.80 26.03 1.89
C GLU A 156 0.16 26.32 0.53
N GLY A 157 -1.13 25.97 0.38
CA GLY A 157 -1.86 26.12 -0.88
C GLY A 157 -1.53 25.08 -1.96
N VAL A 158 -0.75 24.04 -1.64
CA VAL A 158 -0.52 22.90 -2.53
C VAL A 158 -1.55 21.81 -2.24
N ASP A 159 -2.43 21.56 -3.21
CA ASP A 159 -3.50 20.56 -3.11
C ASP A 159 -3.08 19.16 -3.58
N GLY A 160 -1.92 19.05 -4.24
CA GLY A 160 -1.41 17.78 -4.71
C GLY A 160 0.11 17.76 -4.93
N VAL A 161 0.69 16.57 -4.89
CA VAL A 161 2.13 16.36 -5.10
C VAL A 161 2.39 15.15 -6.00
N GLU A 162 3.47 15.20 -6.76
CA GLU A 162 3.93 14.05 -7.53
C GLU A 162 4.91 13.24 -6.68
N PHE A 163 4.55 12.01 -6.31
CA PHE A 163 5.38 11.14 -5.48
C PHE A 163 6.19 10.15 -6.30
N GLN A 164 7.50 10.14 -6.08
CA GLN A 164 8.48 9.41 -6.89
C GLN A 164 9.17 8.32 -6.08
N ILE A 165 9.08 7.07 -6.58
CA ILE A 165 9.78 5.89 -6.05
C ILE A 165 10.60 5.25 -7.17
N PRO A 166 11.87 4.87 -6.96
CA PRO A 166 12.69 4.24 -7.99
C PRO A 166 12.05 2.98 -8.58
N GLY A 167 11.95 2.94 -9.91
CA GLY A 167 11.42 1.78 -10.65
C GLY A 167 9.90 1.65 -10.65
N VAL A 168 9.18 2.66 -10.17
CA VAL A 168 7.72 2.78 -10.21
C VAL A 168 7.39 4.08 -10.95
N ALA A 169 6.30 4.10 -11.71
CA ALA A 169 5.79 5.34 -12.27
C ALA A 169 5.41 6.33 -11.15
N PRO A 170 5.45 7.65 -11.40
CA PRO A 170 5.07 8.64 -10.40
C PRO A 170 3.60 8.48 -9.98
N PHE A 171 3.31 8.76 -8.72
CA PHE A 171 1.93 8.83 -8.21
C PHE A 171 1.48 10.29 -8.15
N ASP A 172 0.29 10.57 -8.63
CA ASP A 172 -0.36 11.86 -8.44
C ASP A 172 -1.15 11.81 -7.12
N VAL A 173 -0.64 12.51 -6.10
CA VAL A 173 -1.15 12.43 -4.74
C VAL A 173 -1.98 13.67 -4.42
N GLU A 174 -3.29 13.52 -4.34
CA GLU A 174 -4.18 14.54 -3.80
C GLU A 174 -4.07 14.62 -2.27
N LEU A 175 -3.95 15.83 -1.75
CA LEU A 175 -3.79 16.11 -0.33
C LEU A 175 -5.11 16.59 0.25
N LYS A 176 -5.80 15.72 0.99
CA LYS A 176 -6.93 16.10 1.84
C LYS A 176 -6.36 16.84 3.06
N GLN A 177 -6.30 18.17 3.01
CA GLN A 177 -5.88 19.05 4.11
C GLN A 177 -6.98 19.19 5.17
#